data_AF-A0A956CNH7-F1
#
_entry.id   AF-A0A956CNH7-F1
#
_cell.length_a   1.000
_cell.length_b   1.000
_cell.length_c   1.000
_cell.angle_alpha   90.00
_cell.angle_beta   90.00
_cell.angle_gamma   90.00
#
_symmetry.space_group_name_H-M   'P 1'
#
loop_
_entity.id
_entity.type
_entity.pdbx_description
1 polymer ?
#
loop_
_entity_poly.entity_id
_entity_poly.type
_entity_poly.pdbx_seq_one_letter_code
_entity_poly.pdbx_strand_id
1 'polypeptide(L)'
;MRDVLDGLARVLASGGRGALATVTRTGGSTPQSPGARLLLETTGALVGTVGGGAVERAVIEELRACVTDGKPRTRVWELARDLGMCCGGRMEGFVEPIESNPRLVIFGAGHVAQPTAQMARLVGFDVTVIDARDELNTEERFAGCTRILAEPREAVADLPARETD
;
A
#
# COMPACT_ATOMS: atom_id res chain seq x y z
N MET A 1 -1.45 6.29 16.32
CA MET A 1 -2.20 6.66 15.09
C MET A 1 -1.28 7.32 14.07
N ARG A 2 -0.49 8.33 14.46
CA ARG A 2 0.50 8.96 13.56
C ARG A 2 1.47 7.93 12.96
N ASP A 3 1.98 7.02 13.78
CA ASP A 3 2.92 5.97 13.34
C ASP A 3 2.34 5.06 12.25
N VAL A 4 1.04 4.73 12.35
CA VAL A 4 0.34 3.91 11.35
C VAL A 4 0.21 4.67 10.02
N LEU A 5 -0.06 5.97 10.06
CA LEU A 5 -0.13 6.80 8.85
C LEU A 5 1.25 6.98 8.22
N ASP A 6 2.29 7.16 9.03
CA ASP A 6 3.66 7.25 8.54
C ASP A 6 4.12 5.91 7.92
N GLY A 7 3.71 4.78 8.52
CA GLY A 7 3.92 3.45 7.95
C GLY A 7 3.18 3.23 6.64
N LEU A 8 1.93 3.67 6.55
CA LEU A 8 1.15 3.62 5.32
C LEU A 8 1.84 4.38 4.19
N ALA A 9 2.34 5.59 4.49
CA ALA A 9 3.09 6.39 3.52
C ALA A 9 4.38 5.68 3.06
N ARG A 10 5.08 4.96 3.94
CA ARG A 10 6.25 4.15 3.57
C ARG A 10 5.90 3.01 2.64
N VAL A 11 4.83 2.26 2.92
CA VAL A 11 4.35 1.17 2.04
C VAL A 11 4.09 1.72 0.63
N LEU A 12 3.31 2.81 0.54
CA LEU A 12 2.97 3.43 -0.75
C LEU A 12 4.21 3.95 -1.49
N ALA A 13 5.17 4.55 -0.79
CA ALA A 13 6.40 5.08 -1.39
C ALA A 13 7.37 3.97 -1.86
N SER A 14 7.38 2.82 -1.19
CA SER A 14 8.28 1.70 -1.49
C SER A 14 7.93 0.95 -2.78
N GLY A 15 6.74 1.19 -3.35
CA GLY A 15 6.25 0.37 -4.46
C GLY A 15 5.85 -1.04 -4.04
N GLY A 16 5.74 -1.29 -2.73
CA GLY A 16 5.46 -2.59 -2.15
C GLY A 16 4.00 -2.81 -1.81
N ARG A 17 3.73 -3.98 -1.21
CA ARG A 17 2.40 -4.35 -0.72
C ARG A 17 2.40 -4.42 0.80
N GLY A 18 1.29 -4.04 1.41
CA GLY A 18 1.02 -4.17 2.83
C GLY A 18 -0.45 -4.43 3.08
N ALA A 19 -0.86 -4.48 4.34
CA ALA A 19 -2.27 -4.57 4.68
C ALA A 19 -2.56 -3.78 5.95
N LEU A 20 -3.76 -3.20 6.04
CA LEU A 20 -4.23 -2.44 7.18
C LEU A 20 -5.47 -3.11 7.77
N ALA A 21 -5.45 -3.34 9.07
CA ALA A 21 -6.60 -3.75 9.85
C ALA A 21 -7.11 -2.54 10.64
N THR A 22 -8.42 -2.29 10.58
CA THR A 22 -9.10 -1.26 11.37
C THR A 22 -10.22 -1.91 12.16
N VAL A 23 -10.24 -1.72 13.49
CA VAL A 23 -11.38 -2.10 14.32
C VAL A 23 -12.56 -1.20 13.95
N THR A 24 -13.62 -1.78 13.40
CA THR A 24 -14.81 -1.04 12.93
C THR A 24 -15.92 -1.02 13.96
N ARG A 25 -16.04 -2.09 14.76
CA ARG A 25 -17.09 -2.21 15.76
C ARG A 25 -16.64 -3.10 16.92
N THR A 26 -17.16 -2.81 18.10
CA THR A 26 -16.94 -3.61 19.31
C THR A 26 -18.25 -3.78 20.06
N GLY A 27 -18.35 -4.85 20.84
CA GLY A 27 -19.46 -5.10 21.76
C GLY A 27 -18.95 -5.74 23.06
N GLY A 28 -19.50 -5.32 24.19
CA GLY A 28 -19.02 -5.78 25.50
C GLY A 28 -17.60 -5.30 25.83
N SER A 29 -16.87 -6.09 26.62
CA SER A 29 -15.50 -5.75 27.02
C SER A 29 -14.50 -6.20 25.95
N THR A 30 -13.84 -5.24 25.31
CA THR A 30 -12.85 -5.46 24.25
C THR A 30 -11.57 -4.69 24.56
N PRO A 31 -10.39 -5.15 24.12
CA PRO A 31 -9.11 -4.53 24.50
C PRO A 31 -8.84 -3.19 23.81
N GLN A 32 -9.57 -2.86 22.74
CA GLN A 32 -9.49 -1.60 22.00
C GLN A 32 -10.85 -1.18 21.49
N SER A 33 -10.99 0.11 21.20
CA SER A 33 -12.20 0.72 20.65
C SER A 33 -12.15 0.81 19.12
N PRO A 34 -13.30 1.06 18.46
CA PRO A 34 -13.34 1.37 17.03
C PRO A 34 -12.36 2.49 16.66
N GLY A 35 -11.70 2.32 15.51
CA GLY A 35 -10.63 3.20 15.04
C GLY A 35 -9.23 2.76 15.43
N ALA A 36 -9.05 1.76 16.31
CA ALA A 36 -7.76 1.12 16.51
C ALA A 36 -7.29 0.44 15.21
N ARG A 37 -5.98 0.51 14.93
CA ARG A 37 -5.40 0.06 13.65
C ARG A 37 -4.12 -0.73 13.87
N LEU A 38 -3.92 -1.73 13.02
CA LEU A 38 -2.68 -2.47 12.89
C LEU A 38 -2.31 -2.59 11.41
N LEU A 39 -1.12 -2.09 11.06
CA LEU A 39 -0.55 -2.17 9.72
C LEU A 39 0.49 -3.27 9.67
N LEU A 40 0.45 -4.07 8.62
CA LEU A 40 1.57 -4.92 8.18
C LEU A 40 2.25 -4.19 7.02
N GLU A 41 3.47 -3.71 7.26
CA GLU A 41 4.31 -3.10 6.23
C GLU A 41 4.90 -4.16 5.30
N THR A 42 5.37 -3.70 4.14
CA THR A 42 6.07 -4.48 3.13
C THR A 42 7.28 -5.23 3.68
N THR A 43 8.00 -4.63 4.64
CA THR A 43 9.15 -5.26 5.31
C THR A 43 8.77 -6.40 6.26
N GLY A 44 7.48 -6.64 6.48
CA GLY A 44 6.95 -7.52 7.51
C GLY A 44 6.82 -6.87 8.89
N ALA A 45 7.22 -5.61 9.04
CA ALA A 45 7.06 -4.86 10.28
C ALA A 45 5.58 -4.62 10.60
N LEU A 46 5.24 -4.69 11.88
CA LEU A 46 3.90 -4.40 12.39
C LEU A 46 3.89 -3.03 13.06
N VAL A 47 2.92 -2.18 12.70
CA VAL A 47 2.79 -0.82 13.25
C VAL A 47 1.39 -0.59 13.77
N GLY A 48 1.28 -0.14 15.02
CA GLY A 48 0.00 0.00 15.71
C GLY A 48 -0.39 -1.27 16.47
N THR A 49 -1.64 -1.33 16.92
CA THR A 49 -2.19 -2.45 17.68
C THR A 49 -3.72 -2.42 17.63
N VAL A 50 -4.32 -3.61 17.67
CA VAL A 50 -5.77 -3.79 17.86
C VAL A 50 -6.12 -4.27 19.28
N GLY A 51 -5.16 -4.21 20.21
CA GLY A 51 -5.35 -4.53 21.63
C GLY A 51 -4.54 -5.70 22.15
N GLY A 52 -3.66 -6.30 21.33
CA GLY A 52 -2.76 -7.38 21.74
C GLY A 52 -3.43 -8.75 21.92
N GLY A 53 -2.66 -9.69 22.46
CA GLY A 53 -3.16 -11.02 22.81
C GLY A 53 -3.54 -11.89 21.62
N ALA A 54 -4.54 -12.76 21.81
CA ALA A 54 -4.96 -13.72 20.79
C ALA A 54 -5.67 -13.06 19.60
N VAL A 55 -6.43 -11.98 19.83
CA VAL A 55 -7.10 -11.24 18.75
C VAL A 55 -6.11 -10.54 17.82
N GLU A 56 -5.04 -9.97 18.36
CA GLU A 56 -3.99 -9.36 17.53
C GLU A 56 -3.31 -10.40 16.64
N ARG A 57 -3.04 -11.61 17.16
CA ARG A 57 -2.48 -12.70 16.35
C ARG A 57 -3.42 -13.12 15.22
N ALA A 58 -4.71 -13.27 15.51
CA ALA A 58 -5.73 -13.60 14.50
C ALA A 58 -5.83 -12.50 13.43
N VAL A 59 -5.73 -11.22 13.83
CA VAL A 59 -5.69 -10.10 12.89
C VAL A 59 -4.41 -10.11 12.04
N ILE A 60 -3.25 -10.44 12.61
CA ILE A 60 -1.99 -10.57 11.86
C ILE A 60 -2.08 -11.68 10.80
N GLU A 61 -2.76 -12.79 11.09
CA GLU A 61 -2.99 -13.85 10.12
C GLU A 61 -3.86 -13.37 8.95
N GLU A 62 -4.93 -12.61 9.23
CA GLU A 62 -5.78 -12.01 8.19
C GLU A 62 -5.02 -10.93 7.38
N LEU A 63 -4.15 -10.14 8.02
CA LEU A 63 -3.27 -9.19 7.34
C LEU A 63 -2.36 -9.89 6.33
N ARG A 64 -1.70 -10.98 6.75
CA ARG A 64 -0.82 -11.77 5.86
C ARG A 64 -1.60 -12.42 4.71
N ALA A 65 -2.78 -12.95 4.99
CA ALA A 65 -3.65 -13.50 3.96
C ALA A 65 -4.06 -12.41 2.94
N CYS A 66 -4.41 -11.22 3.43
CA CYS A 66 -4.77 -10.07 2.61
C CYS A 66 -3.63 -9.58 1.71
N VAL A 67 -2.39 -9.53 2.22
CA VAL A 67 -1.20 -9.22 1.39
C VAL A 67 -1.02 -10.27 0.27
N THR A 68 -1.31 -11.53 0.57
CA THR A 68 -1.11 -12.63 -0.39
C THR A 68 -2.17 -12.63 -1.50
N ASP A 69 -3.45 -12.42 -1.16
CA ASP A 69 -4.55 -12.53 -2.11
C ASP A 69 -5.09 -11.19 -2.63
N GLY A 70 -4.67 -10.06 -2.05
CA GLY A 70 -5.07 -8.71 -2.45
C GLY A 70 -6.55 -8.41 -2.21
N LYS A 71 -7.25 -9.15 -1.33
CA LYS A 71 -8.70 -9.01 -1.14
C LYS A 71 -9.07 -8.43 0.22
N PRO A 72 -9.86 -7.33 0.27
CA PRO A 72 -10.37 -6.80 1.51
C PRO A 72 -11.42 -7.74 2.13
N ARG A 73 -11.53 -7.74 3.45
CA ARG A 73 -12.48 -8.57 4.20
C ARG A 73 -12.87 -7.96 5.54
N THR A 74 -14.10 -8.22 5.94
CA THR A 74 -14.55 -7.99 7.32
C THR A 74 -14.53 -9.31 8.09
N ARG A 75 -14.01 -9.25 9.30
CA ARG A 75 -13.94 -10.39 10.22
C ARG A 75 -14.49 -10.00 11.58
N VAL A 76 -15.11 -10.98 12.21
CA VAL A 76 -15.71 -10.86 13.53
C VAL A 76 -15.10 -11.94 14.39
N TRP A 77 -14.68 -11.54 15.59
CA TRP A 77 -14.16 -12.45 16.60
C TRP A 77 -14.98 -12.33 17.88
N GLU A 78 -15.51 -13.46 18.35
CA GLU A 78 -16.01 -13.61 19.72
C GLU A 78 -14.82 -13.90 20.62
N LEU A 79 -14.37 -12.93 21.40
CA LEU A 79 -13.06 -12.95 22.05
C LEU A 79 -12.91 -14.12 23.05
N ALA A 80 -13.95 -14.45 23.81
CA ALA A 80 -13.93 -15.60 24.70
C ALA A 80 -14.09 -16.93 23.96
N ARG A 81 -15.05 -17.01 23.03
CA ARG A 81 -15.43 -18.27 22.38
C ARG A 81 -14.43 -18.71 21.33
N ASP A 82 -14.00 -17.80 20.47
CA ASP A 82 -13.15 -18.12 19.31
C ASP A 82 -11.67 -18.08 19.68
N LEU A 83 -11.30 -17.25 20.66
CA LEU A 83 -9.90 -16.93 20.97
C LEU A 83 -9.49 -17.25 22.41
N GLY A 84 -10.42 -17.74 23.26
CA GLY A 84 -10.13 -18.09 24.65
C GLY A 84 -9.72 -16.91 25.53
N MET A 85 -10.07 -15.67 25.15
CA MET A 85 -9.71 -14.48 25.91
C MET A 85 -10.67 -14.23 27.08
N CYS A 86 -10.15 -13.73 28.20
CA CYS A 86 -10.97 -13.41 29.38
C CYS A 86 -11.96 -12.27 29.11
N CYS A 87 -11.63 -11.35 28.20
CA CYS A 87 -12.50 -10.27 27.75
C CYS A 87 -13.64 -10.87 26.91
N GLY A 88 -14.80 -11.16 27.50
CA GLY A 88 -15.93 -11.82 26.82
C GLY A 88 -16.69 -10.97 25.80
N GLY A 89 -16.05 -9.96 25.19
CA GLY A 89 -16.64 -9.12 24.16
C GLY A 89 -16.52 -9.69 22.76
N ARG A 90 -17.00 -8.91 21.80
CA ARG A 90 -16.95 -9.19 20.36
C ARG A 90 -16.26 -8.03 19.65
N MET A 91 -15.36 -8.34 18.73
CA MET A 91 -14.64 -7.35 17.91
C MET A 91 -14.90 -7.61 16.43
N GLU A 92 -15.16 -6.55 15.67
CA GLU A 92 -15.15 -6.56 14.21
C GLU A 92 -13.96 -5.75 13.70
N GLY A 93 -13.22 -6.34 12.76
CA GLY A 93 -12.13 -5.70 12.04
C GLY A 93 -12.36 -5.75 10.54
N PHE A 94 -12.09 -4.64 9.88
CA PHE A 94 -11.96 -4.57 8.43
C PHE A 94 -10.49 -4.61 8.06
N VAL A 95 -10.12 -5.54 7.18
CA VAL A 95 -8.75 -5.74 6.70
C VAL A 95 -8.74 -5.43 5.21
N GLU A 96 -7.84 -4.54 4.79
CA GLU A 96 -7.71 -4.10 3.41
C GLU A 96 -6.25 -4.12 2.93
N PRO A 97 -6.00 -4.45 1.66
CA PRO A 97 -4.66 -4.40 1.08
C PRO A 97 -4.26 -2.94 0.86
N ILE A 98 -2.98 -2.65 1.07
CA ILE A 98 -2.37 -1.38 0.72
C ILE A 98 -1.36 -1.67 -0.38
N GLU A 99 -1.57 -1.10 -1.55
CA GLU A 99 -0.69 -1.27 -2.71
C GLU A 99 -0.35 0.10 -3.28
N SER A 100 0.89 0.27 -3.71
CA SER A 100 1.28 1.44 -4.49
C SER A 100 0.59 1.43 -5.86
N ASN A 101 0.46 2.62 -6.46
CA ASN A 101 0.05 2.74 -7.84
C ASN A 101 0.94 1.88 -8.77
N PRO A 102 0.35 1.27 -9.82
CA PRO A 102 1.13 0.55 -10.81
C PRO A 102 2.11 1.51 -11.51
N ARG A 103 3.31 1.02 -11.79
CA ARG A 103 4.35 1.79 -12.46
C ARG A 103 4.21 1.66 -13.98
N LEU A 104 4.37 2.77 -14.70
CA LEU A 104 4.56 2.78 -16.15
C LEU A 104 5.86 3.51 -16.49
N VAL A 105 6.78 2.82 -17.13
CA VAL A 105 8.02 3.42 -17.64
C VAL A 105 7.93 3.56 -19.16
N ILE A 106 8.03 4.79 -19.65
CA ILE A 106 7.98 5.12 -21.07
C ILE A 106 9.39 5.46 -21.54
N PHE A 107 9.92 4.64 -22.44
CA PHE A 107 11.20 4.84 -23.11
C PHE A 107 10.98 5.65 -24.40
N GLY A 108 11.36 6.92 -24.36
CA GLY A 108 11.22 7.88 -25.45
C GLY A 108 10.14 8.95 -25.20
N ALA A 109 10.49 10.21 -25.37
CA ALA A 109 9.65 11.40 -25.17
C ALA A 109 9.01 11.92 -26.48
N GLY A 110 8.71 11.01 -27.40
CA GLY A 110 8.11 11.33 -28.71
C GLY A 110 6.67 11.84 -28.63
N HIS A 111 6.07 12.16 -29.79
CA HIS A 111 4.70 12.69 -29.89
C HIS A 111 3.64 11.76 -29.30
N VAL A 112 3.83 10.45 -29.40
CA VAL A 112 2.90 9.44 -28.83
C VAL A 112 3.03 9.35 -27.31
N ALA A 113 4.24 9.54 -26.77
CA ALA A 113 4.50 9.39 -25.34
C ALA A 113 3.72 10.39 -24.48
N GLN A 114 3.52 11.60 -24.97
CA GLN A 114 2.84 12.67 -24.24
C GLN A 114 1.37 12.34 -23.89
N PRO A 115 0.49 12.04 -24.87
CA PRO A 115 -0.88 11.63 -24.55
C PRO A 115 -0.93 10.30 -23.79
N THR A 116 -0.02 9.35 -24.07
CA THR A 116 0.07 8.10 -23.31
C THR A 116 0.36 8.35 -21.84
N ALA A 117 1.35 9.19 -21.53
CA ALA A 117 1.71 9.54 -20.16
C ALA A 117 0.55 10.23 -19.45
N GLN A 118 -0.10 11.20 -20.10
CA GLN A 118 -1.25 11.91 -19.52
C GLN A 118 -2.41 10.97 -19.22
N MET A 119 -2.79 10.10 -20.16
CA MET A 119 -3.85 9.11 -19.94
C MET A 119 -3.49 8.11 -18.84
N ALA A 120 -2.25 7.62 -18.82
CA ALA A 120 -1.77 6.70 -17.79
C ALA A 120 -1.84 7.33 -16.39
N ARG A 121 -1.44 8.60 -16.24
CA ARG A 121 -1.57 9.32 -14.97
C ARG A 121 -3.02 9.49 -14.53
N LEU A 122 -3.93 9.81 -15.47
CA LEU A 122 -5.35 9.96 -15.17
C LEU A 122 -5.99 8.67 -14.64
N VAL A 123 -5.50 7.50 -15.08
CA VAL A 123 -5.99 6.20 -14.60
C VAL A 123 -5.16 5.63 -13.44
N GLY A 124 -4.28 6.44 -12.84
CA GLY A 124 -3.61 6.14 -11.58
C GLY A 124 -2.24 5.48 -11.69
N PHE A 125 -1.56 5.54 -12.84
CA PHE A 125 -0.18 5.08 -12.93
C PHE A 125 0.83 6.10 -12.39
N ASP A 126 1.86 5.59 -11.74
CA ASP A 126 3.11 6.32 -11.50
C ASP A 126 3.95 6.27 -12.78
N VAL A 127 3.92 7.37 -13.54
CA VAL A 127 4.55 7.42 -14.86
C VAL A 127 5.97 7.99 -14.77
N THR A 128 6.93 7.24 -15.30
CA THR A 128 8.31 7.70 -15.53
C THR A 128 8.59 7.80 -17.03
N VAL A 129 9.15 8.91 -17.50
CA VAL A 129 9.53 9.12 -18.91
C VAL A 129 11.04 9.28 -19.02
N ILE A 130 11.65 8.47 -19.89
CA ILE A 130 13.10 8.41 -20.09
C ILE A 130 13.42 8.80 -21.53
N ASP A 131 14.18 9.86 -21.72
CA ASP A 131 14.72 10.28 -23.02
C ASP A 131 15.91 11.21 -22.77
N ALA A 132 16.95 11.13 -23.60
CA ALA A 132 18.17 11.94 -23.47
C ALA A 132 18.00 13.38 -24.01
N ARG A 133 16.95 13.63 -24.80
CA ARG A 133 16.65 14.93 -25.40
C ARG A 133 15.88 15.79 -24.42
N ASP A 134 16.54 16.77 -23.82
CA ASP A 134 15.95 17.66 -22.82
C ASP A 134 14.86 18.56 -23.42
N GLU A 135 14.97 18.87 -24.71
CA GLU A 135 13.96 19.61 -25.48
C GLU A 135 12.66 18.83 -25.64
N LEU A 136 12.73 17.49 -25.58
CA LEU A 136 11.55 16.64 -25.63
C LEU A 136 11.06 16.26 -24.24
N ASN A 137 11.94 16.00 -23.28
CA ASN A 137 11.60 15.50 -21.95
C ASN A 137 11.40 16.63 -20.91
N THR A 138 10.43 17.52 -21.17
CA THR A 138 10.19 18.73 -20.38
C THR A 138 9.02 18.60 -19.39
N GLU A 139 8.99 19.48 -18.39
CA GLU A 139 7.89 19.53 -17.41
C GLU A 139 6.57 19.91 -18.08
N GLU A 140 6.60 20.82 -19.05
CA GLU A 140 5.41 21.25 -19.78
C GLU A 140 4.76 20.09 -20.55
N ARG A 141 5.56 19.19 -21.12
CA ARG A 141 5.06 18.04 -21.88
C ARG A 141 4.61 16.88 -20.99
N PHE A 142 5.30 16.66 -19.86
CA PHE A 142 5.10 15.51 -18.99
C PHE A 142 4.81 15.91 -17.54
N ALA A 143 4.00 16.94 -17.33
CA ALA A 143 3.69 17.51 -16.02
C ALA A 143 3.37 16.44 -14.98
N GLY A 144 4.13 16.46 -13.88
CA GLY A 144 4.10 15.52 -12.74
C GLY A 144 4.34 14.03 -13.07
N CYS A 145 4.85 13.70 -14.25
CA CYS A 145 5.56 12.44 -14.45
C CYS A 145 6.96 12.58 -13.83
N THR A 146 7.54 11.47 -13.37
CA THR A 146 8.98 11.44 -13.14
C THR A 146 9.70 11.49 -14.49
N ARG A 147 10.74 12.31 -14.61
CA ARG A 147 11.49 12.49 -15.86
C ARG A 147 12.96 12.15 -15.63
N ILE A 148 13.50 11.26 -16.45
CA ILE A 148 14.91 10.87 -16.42
C ILE A 148 15.55 11.29 -17.74
N LEU A 149 16.56 12.15 -17.65
CA LEU A 149 17.34 12.60 -18.80
C LEU A 149 18.52 11.63 -19.00
N ALA A 150 18.29 10.58 -19.78
CA ALA A 150 19.28 9.55 -20.06
C ALA A 150 18.94 8.82 -21.35
N GLU A 151 19.93 8.16 -21.94
CA GLU A 151 19.71 7.27 -23.08
C GLU A 151 18.81 6.10 -22.65
N PRO A 152 17.68 5.84 -23.35
CA PRO A 152 16.71 4.83 -22.95
C PRO A 152 17.28 3.43 -22.71
N ARG A 153 18.30 3.04 -23.48
CA ARG A 153 18.95 1.73 -23.34
C ARG A 153 19.81 1.62 -22.09
N GLU A 154 20.39 2.72 -21.63
CA GLU A 154 21.30 2.75 -20.49
C GLU A 154 20.51 2.85 -19.18
N ALA A 155 19.43 3.63 -19.18
CA ALA A 155 18.63 3.90 -18.00
C ALA A 155 17.93 2.67 -17.39
N VAL A 156 17.77 1.56 -18.14
CA VAL A 156 17.10 0.35 -17.65
C VAL A 156 17.79 -0.21 -16.40
N ALA A 157 19.12 -0.16 -16.37
CA ALA A 157 19.92 -0.71 -15.26
C ALA A 157 19.78 0.10 -13.96
N ASP A 158 19.44 1.39 -14.08
CA ASP A 158 19.39 2.33 -12.96
C ASP A 158 17.96 2.59 -12.46
N LEU A 159 16.95 1.92 -13.04
CA LEU A 159 15.58 2.05 -12.58
C LEU A 159 15.48 1.49 -11.15
N PRO A 160 14.91 2.24 -10.20
CA PRO A 160 14.70 1.72 -8.86
C PRO A 160 13.78 0.50 -8.96
N ALA A 161 14.21 -0.64 -8.44
CA ALA A 161 13.39 -1.83 -8.36
C ALA A 161 12.20 -1.56 -7.43
N ARG A 162 10.99 -1.95 -7.86
CA ARG A 162 9.83 -2.09 -6.96
C ARG A 162 9.65 -3.56 -6.62
N GLU A 163 9.12 -3.84 -5.44
CA GLU A 163 8.84 -5.23 -5.03
C GLU A 163 7.81 -5.93 -5.93
N THR A 164 7.01 -5.15 -6.66
CA THR A 164 6.04 -5.64 -7.63
C THR A 164 6.61 -5.89 -9.03
N ASP A 165 7.89 -5.57 -9.29
CA ASP A 165 8.53 -5.74 -10.61
C ASP A 165 8.94 -7.20 -10.90
#